data_AF-A0A9Q0THH5-F1
#
_entry.id   AF-A0A9Q0THH5-F1
#
_cell.length_a   1.000
_cell.length_b   1.000
_cell.length_c   1.000
_cell.angle_alpha   90.00
_cell.angle_beta   90.00
_cell.angle_gamma   90.00
#
_symmetry.space_group_name_H-M   'P 1'
#
loop_
_entity.id
_entity.type
_entity.pdbx_description
1 polymer ?
#
loop_
_entity_poly.entity_id
_entity_poly.type
_entity_poly.pdbx_seq_one_letter_code
_entity_poly.pdbx_strand_id
1 'polypeptide(L)'
;MIVESLGLEKYLDEHMNCTNHLLRVMKYKGPETTETKLGLSSHTDKNMVTILYQNQVDGLELQTKDGSWIDLKPTPDSFVVMIGDSLYAWANGRLHSPYHRVMMRGNAARYSVGLFSVPKAGYIIKAPEEMIDEEHPLLFKPFDHVQFLGFYYTEAGQRAPSALKSYCGV
;
A
#
# COMPACT_ATOMS: atom_id res chain seq x y z
N MET A 1 0.75 -18.27 -4.38
CA MET A 1 1.06 -17.05 -3.60
C MET A 1 1.54 -15.94 -4.55
N ILE A 2 1.53 -14.65 -4.15
CA ILE A 2 1.80 -13.52 -5.09
C ILE A 2 3.15 -13.70 -5.81
N VAL A 3 4.22 -13.99 -5.07
CA VAL A 3 5.58 -14.16 -5.61
C VAL A 3 5.66 -15.37 -6.57
N GLU A 4 5.03 -16.49 -6.22
CA GLU A 4 4.95 -17.68 -7.08
C GLU A 4 4.18 -17.40 -8.39
N SER A 5 3.10 -16.61 -8.32
CA SER A 5 2.34 -16.26 -9.52
C SER A 5 3.12 -15.40 -10.52
N LEU A 6 4.24 -14.82 -10.08
CA LEU A 6 5.18 -14.08 -10.91
C LEU A 6 6.38 -14.94 -11.35
N GLY A 7 6.48 -16.20 -10.92
CA GLY A 7 7.63 -17.08 -11.19
C GLY A 7 8.90 -16.67 -10.44
N LEU A 8 8.74 -16.07 -9.26
CA LEU A 8 9.81 -15.44 -8.48
C LEU A 8 10.09 -16.15 -7.15
N GLU A 9 9.78 -17.44 -7.04
CA GLU A 9 9.83 -18.21 -5.79
C GLU A 9 11.19 -18.17 -5.10
N LYS A 10 12.27 -18.06 -5.90
CA LYS A 10 13.64 -17.95 -5.39
C LYS A 10 13.89 -16.71 -4.51
N TYR A 11 13.03 -15.70 -4.57
CA TYR A 11 13.14 -14.48 -3.76
C TYR A 11 12.33 -14.52 -2.46
N LEU A 12 11.57 -15.60 -2.20
CA LEU A 12 10.67 -15.68 -1.05
C LEU A 12 11.42 -15.54 0.28
N ASP A 13 12.51 -16.30 0.46
CA ASP A 13 13.31 -16.28 1.68
C ASP A 13 13.96 -14.92 1.94
N GLU A 14 14.44 -14.27 0.88
CA GLU A 14 15.00 -12.91 0.96
C GLU A 14 13.94 -11.94 1.48
N HIS A 15 12.74 -11.94 0.88
CA HIS A 15 11.64 -11.09 1.33
C HIS A 15 11.25 -11.33 2.78
N MET A 16 11.13 -12.59 3.19
CA MET A 16 10.77 -12.94 4.57
C MET A 16 11.85 -12.49 5.56
N ASN A 17 13.12 -12.65 5.21
CA ASN A 17 14.25 -12.25 6.07
C ASN A 17 14.46 -10.73 6.13
N CYS A 18 14.03 -10.00 5.09
CA CYS A 18 14.21 -8.56 4.98
C CYS A 18 12.95 -7.75 5.34
N THR A 19 11.95 -8.37 5.95
CA THR A 19 10.68 -7.71 6.34
C THR A 19 10.51 -7.63 7.85
N ASN A 20 10.02 -6.48 8.32
CA ASN A 20 9.45 -6.28 9.65
C ASN A 20 7.93 -6.23 9.55
N HIS A 21 7.23 -6.58 10.63
CA HIS A 21 5.78 -6.46 10.69
C HIS A 21 5.36 -5.40 11.70
N LEU A 22 4.59 -4.42 11.23
CA LEU A 22 3.98 -3.38 12.05
C LEU A 22 2.49 -3.65 12.19
N LEU A 23 2.03 -3.91 13.42
CA LEU A 23 0.61 -4.00 13.73
C LEU A 23 0.10 -2.63 14.19
N ARG A 24 -0.98 -2.13 13.60
CA ARG A 24 -1.63 -0.88 14.00
C ARG A 24 -3.11 -1.09 14.24
N VAL A 25 -3.59 -0.66 15.40
CA VAL A 25 -5.03 -0.55 15.69
C VAL A 25 -5.46 0.89 15.46
N MET A 26 -6.56 1.08 14.73
CA MET A 26 -7.04 2.39 14.29
C MET A 26 -8.51 2.54 14.67
N LYS A 27 -8.88 3.73 15.16
CA LYS A 27 -10.25 4.11 15.48
C LYS A 27 -10.60 5.40 14.71
N TYR A 28 -11.72 5.36 14.00
CA TYR A 28 -12.31 6.52 13.33
C TYR A 28 -13.67 6.80 13.97
N LYS A 29 -13.85 8.03 14.47
CA LYS A 29 -15.15 8.45 15.00
C LYS A 29 -16.12 8.71 13.84
N GLY A 30 -17.39 8.36 14.02
CA GLY A 30 -18.44 8.75 13.09
C GLY A 30 -18.61 10.28 13.07
N PRO A 31 -19.11 10.87 11.98
CA PRO A 31 -19.31 12.30 11.82
C PRO A 31 -20.21 13.03 12.83
N GLU A 32 -21.07 12.32 13.58
CA GLU A 32 -22.14 12.90 14.43
C GLU A 32 -23.15 13.75 13.66
N THR A 33 -23.15 13.64 12.34
CA THR A 33 -24.03 14.34 11.41
C THR A 33 -24.45 13.39 10.29
N THR A 34 -25.39 13.81 9.44
CA THR A 34 -25.77 13.08 8.23
C THR A 34 -24.74 13.23 7.09
N GLU A 35 -23.75 14.10 7.26
CA GLU A 35 -22.73 14.37 6.25
C GLU A 35 -21.63 13.32 6.29
N THR A 36 -21.09 12.98 5.12
CA THR A 36 -19.90 12.14 5.03
C THR A 36 -18.67 12.97 5.39
N LYS A 37 -17.81 12.47 6.28
CA LYS A 37 -16.55 13.13 6.67
C LYS A 37 -15.32 12.32 6.29
N LEU A 38 -14.22 13.01 5.99
CA LEU A 38 -12.94 12.35 5.74
C LEU A 38 -12.38 11.78 7.05
N GLY A 39 -12.14 10.47 7.08
CA GLY A 39 -11.46 9.78 8.18
C GLY A 39 -9.96 9.64 7.94
N LEU A 40 -9.56 9.34 6.70
CA LEU A 40 -8.16 9.27 6.27
C LEU A 40 -8.06 9.74 4.83
N SER A 41 -7.10 10.64 4.55
CA SER A 41 -6.85 11.15 3.21
C SER A 41 -6.45 10.05 2.23
N SER A 42 -6.70 10.31 0.94
CA SER A 42 -6.25 9.43 -0.14
C SER A 42 -4.74 9.25 -0.12
N HIS A 43 -4.28 8.01 -0.12
CA HIS A 43 -2.87 7.65 -0.17
C HIS A 43 -2.69 6.22 -0.70
N THR A 44 -1.44 5.85 -1.00
CA THR A 44 -1.03 4.45 -1.15
C THR A 44 -0.15 4.06 0.03
N ASP A 45 -0.19 2.78 0.39
CA ASP A 45 0.68 2.23 1.43
C ASP A 45 2.13 2.16 0.95
N LYS A 46 3.10 2.54 1.78
CA LYS A 46 4.52 2.55 1.38
C LYS A 46 5.24 1.22 1.55
N ASN A 47 4.60 0.28 2.22
CA ASN A 47 5.14 -1.02 2.59
C ASN A 47 5.13 -2.02 1.40
N MET A 48 5.39 -3.30 1.68
CA MET A 48 5.25 -4.39 0.70
C MET A 48 3.79 -4.84 0.55
N VAL A 49 3.18 -5.26 1.66
CA VAL A 49 1.82 -5.79 1.72
C VAL A 49 1.13 -5.30 2.99
N THR A 50 -0.14 -4.94 2.87
CA THR A 50 -1.05 -4.65 3.97
C THR A 50 -2.10 -5.74 4.07
N ILE A 51 -2.31 -6.29 5.27
CA ILE A 51 -3.46 -7.13 5.61
C ILE A 51 -4.31 -6.34 6.60
N LEU A 52 -5.57 -6.11 6.25
CA LEU A 52 -6.49 -5.28 7.02
C LEU A 52 -7.72 -6.08 7.43
N TYR A 53 -8.05 -5.98 8.71
CA TYR A 53 -9.32 -6.38 9.28
C TYR A 53 -10.09 -5.16 9.77
N GLN A 54 -11.41 -5.18 9.66
CA GLN A 54 -12.26 -4.11 10.18
C GLN A 54 -13.52 -4.66 10.83
N ASN A 55 -14.12 -3.88 11.75
CA ASN A 55 -15.47 -4.15 12.20
C ASN A 55 -16.50 -3.87 11.08
N GLN A 56 -17.76 -4.18 11.33
CA GLN A 56 -18.86 -4.09 10.37
C GLN A 56 -19.35 -2.64 10.14
N VAL A 57 -18.43 -1.67 10.23
CA VAL A 57 -18.67 -0.26 9.91
C VAL A 57 -17.89 0.07 8.65
N ASP A 58 -18.63 0.31 7.57
CA ASP A 58 -18.06 0.67 6.27
C ASP A 58 -17.25 1.98 6.33
N GLY A 59 -16.38 2.17 5.35
CA GLY A 59 -15.71 3.45 5.15
C GLY A 59 -14.41 3.36 4.37
N LEU A 60 -13.82 2.18 4.21
CA LEU A 60 -12.68 2.00 3.31
C LEU A 60 -13.15 2.14 1.87
N GLU A 61 -12.53 3.06 1.12
CA GLU A 61 -12.73 3.19 -0.32
C GLU A 61 -11.39 2.96 -1.06
N LEU A 62 -11.45 2.24 -2.17
CA LEU A 62 -10.32 2.06 -3.09
C LEU A 62 -10.55 2.83 -4.37
N GLN A 63 -9.49 3.36 -4.95
CA GLN A 63 -9.50 3.86 -6.31
C GLN A 63 -9.12 2.73 -7.27
N THR A 64 -9.95 2.53 -8.28
CA THR A 64 -9.69 1.60 -9.40
C THR A 64 -8.66 2.20 -10.37
N LYS A 65 -8.19 1.38 -11.31
CA LYS A 65 -7.24 1.82 -12.36
C LYS A 65 -7.80 2.91 -13.27
N ASP A 66 -9.13 2.99 -13.43
CA ASP A 66 -9.80 4.04 -14.21
C ASP A 66 -10.08 5.33 -13.41
N GLY A 67 -9.69 5.37 -12.13
CA GLY A 67 -9.81 6.53 -11.26
C GLY A 67 -11.12 6.63 -10.49
N SER A 68 -12.06 5.70 -10.69
CA SER A 68 -13.31 5.63 -9.92
C SER A 68 -13.07 5.12 -8.50
N TRP A 69 -13.92 5.55 -7.55
CA TRP A 69 -13.84 5.14 -6.15
C TRP A 69 -14.91 4.08 -5.86
N ILE A 70 -14.50 2.97 -5.23
CA ILE A 70 -15.36 1.88 -4.81
C ILE A 70 -15.35 1.71 -3.30
N ASP A 71 -16.52 1.53 -2.69
CA ASP A 71 -16.64 1.15 -1.29
C ASP A 71 -16.23 -0.33 -1.11
N LEU A 72 -15.32 -0.59 -0.17
CA LEU A 72 -14.96 -1.94 0.23
C LEU A 72 -15.84 -2.40 1.40
N LYS A 73 -16.57 -3.51 1.17
CA LYS A 73 -17.46 -4.15 2.15
C LYS A 73 -17.02 -5.58 2.45
N PRO A 74 -15.87 -5.79 3.13
CA PRO A 74 -15.42 -7.11 3.54
C PRO A 74 -16.44 -7.78 4.47
N THR A 75 -16.53 -9.11 4.37
CA THR A 75 -17.34 -9.92 5.27
C THR A 75 -16.64 -10.03 6.64
N PRO A 76 -17.37 -10.36 7.72
CA PRO A 76 -16.78 -10.53 9.05
C PRO A 76 -15.65 -11.57 9.11
N ASP A 77 -15.65 -12.54 8.20
CA ASP A 77 -14.69 -13.66 8.16
C ASP A 77 -13.59 -13.46 7.12
N SER A 78 -13.41 -12.23 6.61
CA SER A 78 -12.41 -11.94 5.58
C SER A 78 -11.43 -10.85 5.98
N PHE A 79 -10.27 -10.89 5.31
CA PHE A 79 -9.27 -9.84 5.35
C PHE A 79 -9.20 -9.16 4.00
N VAL A 80 -8.93 -7.85 4.02
CA VAL A 80 -8.53 -7.11 2.82
C VAL A 80 -7.02 -7.19 2.71
N VAL A 81 -6.49 -7.61 1.55
CA VAL A 81 -5.06 -7.64 1.26
C VAL A 81 -4.76 -6.63 0.17
N MET A 82 -3.82 -5.72 0.42
CA MET A 82 -3.43 -4.66 -0.52
C MET A 82 -1.93 -4.68 -0.76
N ILE A 83 -1.54 -4.38 -2.00
CA ILE A 83 -0.14 -4.20 -2.39
C ILE A 83 0.29 -2.79 -2.03
N GLY A 84 1.48 -2.65 -1.44
CA GLY A 84 2.10 -1.35 -1.19
C GLY A 84 3.13 -0.96 -2.25
N ASP A 85 3.56 0.29 -2.21
CA ASP A 85 4.49 0.91 -3.16
C ASP A 85 5.82 0.15 -3.27
N SER A 86 6.31 -0.44 -2.18
CA SER A 86 7.60 -1.17 -2.20
C SER A 86 7.49 -2.46 -3.02
N LEU A 87 6.39 -3.21 -2.88
CA LEU A 87 6.17 -4.42 -3.67
C LEU A 87 5.78 -4.09 -5.11
N TYR A 88 5.06 -2.99 -5.32
CA TYR A 88 4.80 -2.45 -6.67
C TYR A 88 6.10 -2.11 -7.41
N ALA A 89 7.04 -1.43 -6.74
CA ALA A 89 8.35 -1.11 -7.30
C ALA A 89 9.20 -2.37 -7.54
N TRP A 90 9.22 -3.29 -6.57
CA TRP A 90 9.93 -4.56 -6.69
C TRP A 90 9.41 -5.41 -7.86
N ALA A 91 8.09 -5.48 -8.07
CA ALA A 91 7.51 -6.20 -9.19
C ALA A 91 7.60 -5.42 -10.53
N ASN A 92 8.42 -4.36 -10.60
CA ASN A 92 8.60 -3.47 -11.75
C ASN A 92 7.25 -3.00 -12.36
N GLY A 93 6.27 -2.69 -11.50
CA GLY A 93 4.97 -2.20 -11.93
C GLY A 93 3.96 -3.25 -12.41
N ARG A 94 4.27 -4.55 -12.33
CA ARG A 94 3.34 -5.63 -12.71
C ARG A 94 2.17 -5.81 -11.74
N LEU A 95 2.33 -5.34 -10.51
CA LEU A 95 1.26 -5.28 -9.51
C LEU A 95 0.65 -3.87 -9.48
N HIS A 96 -0.39 -3.66 -8.69
CA HIS A 96 -0.99 -2.33 -8.53
C HIS A 96 -1.10 -1.98 -7.05
N SER A 97 -0.47 -0.87 -6.65
CA SER A 97 -0.63 -0.24 -5.33
C SER A 97 -1.82 0.73 -5.41
N PRO A 98 -3.00 0.37 -4.85
CA PRO A 98 -4.19 1.18 -5.03
C PRO A 98 -4.18 2.40 -4.10
N TYR A 99 -4.61 3.54 -4.63
CA TYR A 99 -5.00 4.64 -3.76
C TYR A 99 -6.21 4.21 -2.95
N HIS A 100 -6.20 4.56 -1.67
CA HIS A 100 -7.28 4.26 -0.77
C HIS A 100 -7.47 5.38 0.24
N ARG A 101 -8.69 5.50 0.74
CA ARG A 101 -9.08 6.51 1.73
C ARG A 101 -10.10 5.94 2.71
N VAL A 102 -10.35 6.67 3.79
CA VAL A 102 -11.45 6.34 4.71
C VAL A 102 -12.46 7.48 4.71
N MET A 103 -13.71 7.16 4.35
CA MET A 103 -14.86 8.05 4.41
C MET A 103 -15.80 7.58 5.51
N MET A 104 -16.06 8.43 6.49
CA MET A 104 -16.91 8.12 7.64
C MET A 104 -18.34 8.56 7.40
N ARG A 105 -19.27 7.62 7.60
CA ARG A 105 -20.73 7.79 7.43
C ARG A 105 -21.45 7.28 8.67
N GLY A 106 -22.55 7.94 9.05
CA GLY A 106 -23.32 7.60 10.24
C GLY A 106 -22.53 7.83 11.55
N ASN A 107 -23.07 7.38 12.68
CA ASN A 107 -22.50 7.73 13.99
C ASN A 107 -21.69 6.62 14.65
N ALA A 108 -21.66 5.41 14.06
CA ALA A 108 -20.88 4.30 14.57
C ALA A 108 -19.38 4.54 14.40
N ALA A 109 -18.58 4.15 15.39
CA ALA A 109 -17.13 4.20 15.28
C ALA A 109 -16.61 3.02 14.45
N ARG A 110 -15.74 3.31 13.49
CA ARG A 110 -15.03 2.29 12.72
C ARG A 110 -13.73 1.93 13.42
N TYR A 111 -13.50 0.64 13.58
CA TYR A 111 -12.29 0.06 14.13
C TYR A 111 -11.64 -0.81 13.06
N SER A 112 -10.34 -0.67 12.89
CA SER A 112 -9.58 -1.53 11.99
C SER A 112 -8.22 -1.88 12.56
N VAL A 113 -7.75 -3.07 12.20
CA VAL A 113 -6.40 -3.57 12.52
C VAL A 113 -5.68 -3.80 11.21
N GLY A 114 -4.54 -3.13 11.03
CA GLY A 114 -3.66 -3.30 9.88
C GLY A 114 -2.37 -3.99 10.31
N LEU A 115 -1.98 -5.04 9.59
CA LEU A 115 -0.66 -5.65 9.63
C LEU A 115 0.09 -5.24 8.37
N PHE A 116 1.17 -4.48 8.55
CA PHE A 116 1.96 -3.93 7.46
C PHE A 116 3.30 -4.65 7.39
N SER A 117 3.63 -5.21 6.22
CA SER A 117 4.91 -5.86 5.93
C SER A 117 5.89 -4.82 5.40
N VAL A 118 6.77 -4.32 6.26
CA VAL A 118 7.64 -3.16 6.01
C VAL A 118 9.07 -3.65 5.76
N PRO A 119 9.75 -3.24 4.67
CA PRO A 119 11.15 -3.58 4.46
C PRO A 119 12.05 -3.08 5.59
N LYS A 120 13.05 -3.89 5.98
CA LYS A 120 14.06 -3.53 6.98
C LYS A 120 14.95 -2.40 6.46
N ALA A 121 15.46 -1.57 7.37
CA ALA A 121 16.45 -0.55 7.04
C ALA A 121 17.70 -1.20 6.42
N GLY A 122 18.23 -0.61 5.35
CA GLY A 122 19.37 -1.14 4.60
C GLY A 122 19.00 -2.17 3.54
N TYR A 123 17.75 -2.66 3.50
CA TYR A 123 17.29 -3.51 2.41
C TYR A 123 17.03 -2.66 1.16
N ILE A 124 17.72 -3.00 0.07
CA ILE A 124 17.56 -2.31 -1.21
C ILE A 124 16.44 -2.98 -2.00
N ILE A 125 15.35 -2.25 -2.20
CA ILE A 125 14.28 -2.63 -3.11
C ILE A 125 14.80 -2.46 -4.53
N LYS A 126 14.94 -3.58 -5.23
CA LYS A 126 15.36 -3.66 -6.63
C LYS A 126 14.45 -4.64 -7.36
N ALA A 127 14.05 -4.28 -8.57
CA ALA A 127 13.28 -5.20 -9.42
C ALA A 127 14.11 -6.44 -9.81
N PRO A 128 13.54 -7.66 -9.71
CA PRO A 128 14.13 -8.87 -10.26
C PRO A 128 14.38 -8.72 -11.76
N GLU A 129 15.44 -9.35 -12.26
CA GLU A 129 15.84 -9.25 -13.66
C GLU A 129 14.78 -9.87 -14.59
N GLU A 130 14.06 -10.89 -14.10
CA GLU A 130 12.95 -11.53 -14.81
C GLU A 130 11.74 -10.62 -15.03
N MET A 131 11.66 -9.50 -14.29
CA MET A 131 10.58 -8.54 -14.40
C MET A 131 10.90 -7.41 -15.40
N ILE A 132 12.10 -7.42 -15.98
CA ILE A 132 12.62 -6.37 -16.87
C ILE A 132 12.96 -6.99 -18.23
N ASP A 133 12.32 -6.49 -19.28
CA ASP A 133 12.55 -6.93 -20.65
C ASP A 133 12.36 -5.74 -21.63
N GLU A 134 12.48 -5.98 -22.94
CA GLU A 134 12.31 -4.93 -23.95
C GLU A 134 10.88 -4.35 -23.98
N GLU A 135 9.87 -5.15 -23.64
CA GLU A 135 8.46 -4.72 -23.58
C GLU A 135 8.13 -4.04 -22.24
N HIS A 136 8.86 -4.40 -21.17
CA HIS A 136 8.68 -3.93 -19.80
C HIS A 136 10.02 -3.40 -19.25
N PRO A 137 10.46 -2.20 -19.68
CA PRO A 137 11.71 -1.63 -19.21
C PRO A 137 11.66 -1.31 -17.71
N LEU A 138 12.84 -1.07 -17.12
CA LEU A 138 12.95 -0.71 -15.71
C LEU A 138 12.19 0.59 -15.43
N LEU A 139 11.25 0.55 -14.49
CA LEU A 139 10.44 1.71 -14.08
C LEU A 139 10.98 2.42 -12.84
N PHE A 140 11.75 1.71 -12.01
CA PHE A 140 12.23 2.20 -10.73
C PHE A 140 13.71 1.88 -10.51
N LYS A 141 14.51 2.89 -10.20
CA LYS A 141 15.89 2.75 -9.74
C LYS A 141 15.91 2.06 -8.37
N PRO A 142 16.93 1.23 -8.06
CA PRO A 142 17.07 0.61 -6.75
C PRO A 142 17.09 1.63 -5.62
N PHE A 143 16.43 1.34 -4.50
CA PHE A 143 16.33 2.29 -3.39
C PHE A 143 16.17 1.63 -2.03
N ASP A 144 16.55 2.36 -0.98
CA ASP A 144 16.29 1.97 0.41
C ASP A 144 14.91 2.50 0.87
N HIS A 145 14.12 1.63 1.51
CA HIS A 145 12.77 1.97 1.96
C HIS A 145 12.73 3.12 2.99
N VAL A 146 13.68 3.17 3.91
CA VAL A 146 13.72 4.20 4.96
C VAL A 146 14.08 5.56 4.37
N GLN A 147 15.01 5.59 3.41
CA GLN A 147 15.33 6.82 2.67
C GLN A 147 14.13 7.31 1.84
N PHE A 148 13.41 6.39 1.19
CA PHE A 148 12.17 6.73 0.50
C PHE A 148 11.11 7.31 1.44
N LEU A 149 10.90 6.72 2.62
CA LEU A 149 10.01 7.29 3.64
C LEU A 149 10.47 8.69 4.07
N GLY A 150 11.79 8.90 4.23
CA GLY A 150 12.38 10.20 4.51
C GLY A 150 11.97 11.25 3.47
N PHE A 151 12.07 10.92 2.18
CA PHE A 151 11.59 11.78 1.10
C PHE A 151 10.06 11.97 1.15
N TYR A 152 9.29 10.89 1.35
CA TYR A 152 7.83 10.94 1.37
C TYR A 152 7.29 11.94 2.40
N TYR A 153 7.91 12.05 3.58
CA TYR A 153 7.51 13.00 4.62
C TYR A 153 7.98 14.44 4.40
N THR A 154 8.77 14.72 3.36
CA THR A 154 9.11 16.10 2.99
C THR A 154 7.92 16.80 2.30
N GLU A 155 7.93 18.13 2.29
CA GLU A 155 6.95 18.91 1.52
C GLU A 155 6.96 18.55 0.02
N ALA A 156 8.14 18.31 -0.55
CA ALA A 156 8.27 17.86 -1.94
C ALA A 156 7.61 16.50 -2.16
N GLY A 157 7.84 15.54 -1.25
CA GLY A 157 7.24 14.21 -1.30
C GLY A 157 5.71 14.24 -1.16
N GLN A 158 5.18 15.08 -0.27
CA GLN A 158 3.73 15.23 -0.06
C GLN A 158 3.01 15.94 -1.22
N ARG A 159 3.70 16.84 -1.93
CA ARG A 159 3.16 17.54 -3.11
C ARG A 159 3.32 16.76 -4.41
N ALA A 160 4.17 15.73 -4.44
CA ALA A 160 4.39 14.92 -5.62
C ALA A 160 3.11 14.14 -6.00
N PRO A 161 2.73 14.11 -7.30
CA PRO A 161 1.62 13.26 -7.75
C PRO A 161 1.82 11.78 -7.38
N SER A 162 3.07 11.32 -7.43
CA SER A 162 3.48 10.01 -6.92
C SER A 162 4.85 10.15 -6.26
N ALA A 163 4.90 10.09 -4.94
CA ALA A 163 6.15 10.17 -4.18
C ALA A 163 7.16 9.09 -4.64
N LEU A 164 6.69 7.87 -4.91
CA LEU A 164 7.54 6.78 -5.38
C LEU A 164 8.19 7.12 -6.73
N LYS A 165 7.39 7.51 -7.73
CA LYS A 165 7.92 7.87 -9.05
C LYS A 165 8.84 9.08 -9.00
N SER A 166 8.52 10.08 -8.19
CA SER A 166 9.38 11.26 -8.01
C SER A 166 10.71 10.92 -7.33
N TYR A 167 10.72 9.93 -6.43
CA TYR A 167 11.92 9.54 -5.70
C TYR A 167 12.84 8.63 -6.52
N CYS A 168 12.29 7.58 -7.13
CA CYS A 168 13.09 6.53 -7.75
C CYS A 168 12.62 6.17 -9.17
N GLY A 169 11.75 6.94 -9.80
CA GLY A 169 11.37 6.71 -11.20
C GLY A 169 12.56 6.77 -12.16
N VAL A 170 12.49 5.98 -13.23
CA VAL A 170 13.39 6.06 -14.40
C VAL A 170 12.85 7.05 -15.41
#